data_AF-A0A7K5G177-F1
#
_entry.id   AF-A0A7K5G177-F1
#
_cell.length_a   1.000
_cell.length_b   1.000
_cell.length_c   1.000
_cell.angle_alpha   90.00
_cell.angle_beta   90.00
_cell.angle_gamma   90.00
#
_symmetry.space_group_name_H-M   'P 1'
#
loop_
_entity.id
_entity.type
_entity.pdbx_description
1 polymer ?
#
loop_
_entity_poly.entity_id
_entity_poly.type
_entity_poly.pdbx_seq_one_letter_code
_entity_poly.pdbx_strand_id
1 'polypeptide(L)'
;LGGAFGGLLGAWMTSGQFKPVPQILLELPPAEQQKLYDEAVVILRRLDWTDVAQLTALVMGNASLQQKLTAVLINYLSKELRAEIQYGE
;
A
#
# COMPACT_ATOMS: atom_id res chain seq x y z
N LEU A 1 0.32 20.02 10.23
CA LEU A 1 -0.30 19.29 9.10
C LEU A 1 -1.07 18.10 9.67
N GLY A 2 -2.25 18.35 10.22
CA GLY A 2 -3.08 17.32 10.85
C GLY A 2 -4.52 17.54 10.40
N GLY A 3 -5.13 16.53 9.76
CA GLY A 3 -6.52 16.62 9.32
C GLY A 3 -6.87 15.93 7.99
N ALA A 4 -6.26 14.79 7.64
CA ALA A 4 -6.59 14.07 6.39
C ALA A 4 -7.31 12.71 6.60
N PHE A 5 -7.47 12.24 7.84
CA PHE A 5 -8.13 10.96 8.13
C PHE A 5 -9.56 11.15 8.66
N GLY A 6 -10.34 12.06 8.08
CA GLY A 6 -11.77 12.14 8.36
C GLY A 6 -12.52 11.06 7.59
N GLY A 7 -13.24 10.15 8.28
CA GLY A 7 -14.02 9.06 7.67
C GLY A 7 -13.77 7.69 8.31
N LEU A 8 -14.12 6.61 7.60
CA LEU A 8 -14.01 5.22 8.09
C LEU A 8 -12.59 4.84 8.52
N LEU A 9 -11.56 5.28 7.77
CA LEU A 9 -10.17 5.03 8.15
C LEU A 9 -9.76 5.73 9.45
N GLY A 10 -10.24 6.96 9.67
CA GLY A 10 -10.03 7.67 10.94
C GLY A 10 -10.63 6.91 12.12
N ALA A 11 -11.88 6.47 11.98
CA ALA A 11 -12.56 5.68 12.99
C ALA A 11 -11.83 4.36 13.28
N TRP A 12 -11.36 3.67 12.24
CA TRP A 12 -10.58 2.44 12.36
C TRP A 12 -9.25 2.65 13.09
N MET A 13 -8.47 3.67 12.71
CA MET A 13 -7.19 3.97 13.38
C MET A 13 -7.37 4.25 14.87
N THR A 14 -8.52 4.79 15.28
CA THR A 14 -8.83 5.01 16.70
C THR A 14 -9.45 3.79 17.40
N SER A 15 -10.05 2.86 16.66
CA SER A 15 -10.76 1.71 17.25
C SER A 15 -9.85 0.53 17.57
N GLY A 16 -8.62 0.51 17.02
CA GLY A 16 -7.64 -0.55 17.27
C GLY A 16 -8.03 -1.93 16.72
N GLN A 17 -9.05 -1.99 15.85
CA GLN A 17 -9.46 -3.26 15.25
C GLN A 17 -8.46 -3.72 14.19
N PHE A 18 -8.26 -5.03 14.06
CA PHE A 18 -7.49 -5.56 12.95
C PHE A 18 -8.23 -5.33 11.62
N LYS A 19 -7.48 -5.01 10.57
CA LYS A 19 -8.02 -4.89 9.21
C LYS A 19 -7.03 -5.42 8.18
N PRO A 20 -7.45 -6.27 7.25
CA PRO A 20 -6.54 -6.82 6.26
C PRO A 20 -6.10 -5.74 5.27
N VAL A 21 -4.86 -5.83 4.80
CA VAL A 21 -4.23 -4.85 3.90
C VAL A 21 -5.10 -4.51 2.68
N PRO A 22 -5.69 -5.47 1.93
CA PRO A 22 -6.54 -5.14 0.79
C PRO A 22 -7.74 -4.25 1.15
N GLN A 23 -8.33 -4.45 2.33
CA GLN A 23 -9.47 -3.66 2.78
C GLN A 23 -9.05 -2.24 3.17
N ILE A 24 -7.86 -2.07 3.74
CA ILE A 24 -7.29 -0.73 4.01
C ILE A 24 -7.10 0.02 2.68
N LEU A 25 -6.50 -0.63 1.68
CA LEU A 25 -6.22 -0.02 0.37
C LEU A 25 -7.50 0.44 -0.34
N LEU A 26 -8.59 -0.32 -0.25
CA LEU A 26 -9.89 0.04 -0.83
C LEU A 26 -10.54 1.26 -0.16
N GLU A 27 -10.24 1.50 1.12
CA GLU A 27 -10.83 2.59 1.89
C GLU A 27 -9.94 3.84 1.95
N LEU A 28 -8.74 3.80 1.34
CA LEU A 28 -7.85 4.96 1.27
C LEU A 28 -8.54 6.15 0.59
N PRO A 29 -8.48 7.37 1.17
CA PRO A 29 -8.86 8.58 0.49
C PRO A 29 -8.07 8.76 -0.82
N PRO A 30 -8.61 9.43 -1.84
CA PRO A 30 -7.93 9.60 -3.13
C PRO A 30 -6.52 10.20 -3.02
N ALA A 31 -6.31 11.14 -2.11
CA ALA A 31 -5.00 11.74 -1.88
C ALA A 31 -3.96 10.73 -1.35
N GLU A 32 -4.40 9.79 -0.53
CA GLU A 32 -3.58 8.74 0.07
C GLU A 32 -3.29 7.61 -0.93
N GLN A 33 -4.29 7.25 -1.76
CA GLN A 33 -4.07 6.34 -2.90
C GLN A 33 -3.01 6.90 -3.87
N GLN A 34 -3.06 8.21 -4.16
CA GLN A 34 -2.10 8.84 -5.06
C GLN A 34 -0.68 8.78 -4.52
N LYS A 35 -0.46 9.05 -3.21
CA LYS A 35 0.87 8.93 -2.60
C LYS A 35 1.44 7.53 -2.71
N LEU A 36 0.64 6.52 -2.35
CA LEU A 36 1.07 5.13 -2.43
C LEU A 36 1.37 4.72 -3.89
N TYR A 37 0.55 5.20 -4.84
CA TYR A 37 0.81 5.01 -6.26
C TYR A 37 2.12 5.66 -6.70
N ASP A 38 2.37 6.92 -6.31
CA ASP A 38 3.58 7.66 -6.69
C ASP A 38 4.86 6.97 -6.17
N GLU A 39 4.80 6.34 -4.99
CA GLU A 39 5.90 5.54 -4.46
C GLU A 39 6.08 4.22 -5.23
N ALA A 40 4.99 3.49 -5.47
CA ALA A 40 5.04 2.21 -6.16
C ALA A 40 5.45 2.34 -7.63
N VAL A 41 4.94 3.36 -8.33
CA VAL A 41 5.20 3.57 -9.76
C VAL A 41 6.68 3.86 -10.03
N VAL A 42 7.45 4.40 -9.08
CA VAL A 42 8.90 4.58 -9.21
C VAL A 42 9.63 3.25 -9.39
N ILE A 43 9.11 2.16 -8.81
CA ILE A 43 9.62 0.80 -8.98
C ILE A 43 9.10 0.22 -10.31
N LEU A 44 7.78 0.28 -10.52
CA LEU A 44 7.11 -0.37 -11.65
C LEU A 44 7.50 0.23 -13.01
N ARG A 45 7.75 1.55 -13.08
CA ARG A 45 8.14 2.23 -14.33
C ARG A 45 9.52 1.84 -14.86
N ARG A 46 10.34 1.18 -14.05
CA ARG A 46 11.66 0.67 -14.46
C ARG A 46 11.57 -0.69 -15.15
N LEU A 47 10.38 -1.27 -15.19
CA LEU A 47 10.11 -2.54 -15.81
C LEU A 47 9.58 -2.28 -17.23
N ASP A 48 10.03 -3.09 -18.19
CA ASP A 48 9.50 -3.07 -19.54
C ASP A 48 8.23 -3.93 -19.60
N TRP A 49 7.06 -3.29 -19.44
CA TRP A 49 5.75 -3.94 -19.56
C TRP A 49 4.84 -3.12 -20.45
N THR A 50 3.99 -3.80 -21.22
CA THR A 50 3.04 -3.17 -22.14
C THR A 50 1.60 -3.21 -21.64
N ASP A 51 1.31 -4.09 -20.68
CA ASP A 51 -0.02 -4.27 -20.10
C ASP A 51 0.05 -4.80 -18.66
N VAL A 52 -1.10 -4.79 -17.98
CA VAL A 52 -1.23 -5.19 -16.58
C VAL A 52 -1.01 -6.70 -16.35
N ALA A 53 -1.27 -7.55 -17.34
CA ALA A 53 -1.04 -8.98 -17.21
C ALA A 53 0.46 -9.29 -17.21
N GLN A 54 1.21 -8.65 -18.12
CA GLN A 54 2.66 -8.73 -18.14
C GLN A 54 3.29 -8.13 -16.89
N LEU A 55 2.81 -6.97 -16.42
CA LEU A 55 3.28 -6.39 -15.16
C LEU A 55 3.08 -7.33 -13.98
N THR A 56 1.90 -7.96 -13.89
CA THR A 56 1.59 -8.94 -12.84
C THR A 56 2.54 -10.13 -12.92
N ALA A 57 2.80 -10.66 -14.12
CA ALA A 57 3.74 -11.76 -14.30
C ALA A 57 5.18 -11.38 -13.88
N LEU A 58 5.65 -10.18 -14.26
CA LEU A 58 6.97 -9.67 -13.88
C LEU A 58 7.13 -9.52 -12.36
N VAL A 59 6.11 -9.00 -11.68
CA VAL A 59 6.12 -8.87 -10.22
C VAL A 59 6.09 -10.25 -9.56
N MET A 60 5.17 -11.13 -9.98
CA MET A 60 5.02 -12.46 -9.37
C MET A 60 6.22 -13.37 -9.61
N GLY A 61 6.92 -13.21 -10.74
CA GLY A 61 8.13 -13.97 -11.08
C GLY A 61 9.43 -13.46 -10.45
N ASN A 62 9.40 -12.36 -9.70
CA ASN A 62 10.60 -11.73 -9.16
C ASN A 62 10.48 -11.40 -7.67
N ALA A 63 11.06 -12.25 -6.84
CA ALA A 63 11.05 -12.09 -5.38
C ALA A 63 11.64 -10.76 -4.91
N SER A 64 12.65 -10.21 -5.60
CA SER A 64 13.23 -8.90 -5.26
C SER A 64 12.24 -7.76 -5.55
N LEU A 65 11.47 -7.85 -6.63
CA LEU A 65 10.40 -6.87 -6.91
C LEU A 65 9.26 -6.99 -5.91
N GLN A 66 8.86 -8.22 -5.56
CA GLN A 66 7.87 -8.44 -4.48
C GLN A 66 8.34 -7.80 -3.18
N GLN A 67 9.59 -8.06 -2.76
CA GLN A 67 10.16 -7.46 -1.55
C GLN A 67 10.15 -5.94 -1.59
N LYS A 68 10.50 -5.32 -2.73
CA LYS A 68 10.49 -3.86 -2.87
C LYS A 68 9.08 -3.28 -2.74
N LEU A 69 8.09 -3.89 -3.40
CA LEU A 69 6.70 -3.44 -3.32
C LEU A 69 6.10 -3.69 -1.92
N THR A 70 6.44 -4.82 -1.29
CA THR A 70 6.08 -5.09 0.11
C THR A 70 6.70 -4.05 1.05
N ALA A 71 7.94 -3.63 0.82
CA ALA A 71 8.58 -2.58 1.63
C ALA A 71 7.89 -1.22 1.46
N VAL A 72 7.39 -0.89 0.27
CA VAL A 72 6.57 0.32 0.05
C VAL A 72 5.27 0.23 0.86
N LEU A 73 4.55 -0.90 0.78
CA LEU A 73 3.33 -1.12 1.57
C LEU A 73 3.59 -1.03 3.08
N ILE A 74 4.65 -1.69 3.57
CA ILE A 74 5.03 -1.66 4.98
C ILE A 74 5.36 -0.23 5.44
N ASN A 75 6.17 0.50 4.67
CA ASN A 75 6.52 1.88 5.01
C ASN A 75 5.29 2.77 5.04
N TYR A 76 4.44 2.69 4.02
CA TYR A 76 3.23 3.51 3.95
C TYR A 76 2.29 3.24 5.12
N LEU A 77 1.96 1.96 5.38
CA LEU A 77 1.07 1.59 6.48
C LEU A 77 1.64 1.98 7.85
N SER A 78 2.93 1.76 8.09
CA SER A 78 3.55 2.00 9.40
C SER A 78 3.94 3.45 9.65
N LYS A 79 4.35 4.21 8.63
CA LYS A 79 4.87 5.58 8.79
C LYS A 79 3.84 6.64 8.46
N GLU A 80 3.09 6.46 7.38
CA GLU A 80 2.07 7.43 6.95
C GLU A 80 0.76 7.21 7.70
N LEU A 81 0.23 5.97 7.71
CA LEU A 81 -1.00 5.65 8.43
C LEU A 81 -0.78 5.35 9.92
N ARG A 82 0.47 5.16 10.36
CA ARG A 82 0.81 4.79 11.75
C ARG A 82 0.11 3.51 12.24
N ALA A 83 -0.19 2.60 11.32
CA ALA A 83 -0.77 1.31 11.63
C ALA A 83 0.30 0.34 12.14
N GLU A 84 -0.07 -0.49 13.11
CA GLU A 84 0.74 -1.63 13.52
C GLU A 84 0.53 -2.80 12.53
N ILE A 85 1.63 -3.40 12.07
CA ILE A 85 1.58 -4.50 11.11
C ILE A 85 1.70 -5.82 11.87
N GLN A 86 0.72 -6.69 11.66
CA GLN A 86 0.72 -8.06 12.17
C GLN A 86 0.77 -9.03 10.99
N TYR A 87 1.65 -10.03 11.09
CA TYR A 87 1.75 -11.11 10.12
C TYR A 87 0.93 -12.30 10.62
N GLY A 88 0.25 -13.02 9.72
CA GLY A 88 -0.39 -14.28 10.07
C GLY A 88 0.67 -15.34 10.37
N GLU A 89 0.45 -16.13 11.42
CA GLU A 89 1.20 -17.36 11.72
C GLU A 89 0.84 -18.49 10.73
#